data_AF-A0A8C5CY60-F1
#
_entry.id   AF-A0A8C5CY60-F1
#
_cell.length_a   1.000
_cell.length_b   1.000
_cell.length_c   1.000
_cell.angle_alpha   90.00
_cell.angle_beta   90.00
_cell.angle_gamma   90.00
#
_symmetry.space_group_name_H-M   'P 1'
#
loop_
_entity.id
_entity.type
_entity.pdbx_description
1 polymer ?
#
loop_
_entity_poly.entity_id
_entity_poly.type
_entity_poly.pdbx_seq_one_letter_code
_entity_poly.pdbx_strand_id
1 'polypeptide(L)'
;MNFGARRVTLPAITPLSLQKRVIKVFNEDNSSRAVEVERGVSARDICQMFIMKNCCIDDHCWTLFEHLPHLDMERTIEDHEAVMEVLSSWGMDTESRLCFRKNYAKYEFFRTPLDFFPDHMVSVSNETNGLMDPSQLIQTFLNSSMCPEIHGYLHAKEQARKTWKRLYFVLRRSGLYFSNKGTSKVGEYISRGNPILVTTVIVTMLCYN
;
A
#
# COMPACT_ATOMS: atom_id res chain seq x y z
N MET A 1 21.74 -23.45 -63.32
CA MET A 1 21.01 -23.47 -62.04
C MET A 1 21.32 -22.17 -61.33
N ASN A 2 20.36 -21.27 -61.20
CA ASN A 2 20.57 -19.96 -60.58
C ASN A 2 19.68 -19.88 -59.33
N PHE A 3 20.27 -20.05 -58.15
CA PHE A 3 19.55 -19.94 -56.88
C PHE A 3 19.41 -18.45 -56.52
N GLY A 4 18.31 -17.83 -56.96
CA GLY A 4 17.93 -16.50 -56.50
C GLY A 4 17.53 -16.57 -55.02
N ALA A 5 18.44 -16.18 -54.14
CA ALA A 5 18.14 -16.04 -52.71
C ALA A 5 17.11 -14.92 -52.52
N ARG A 6 15.85 -15.29 -52.28
CA ARG A 6 14.83 -14.36 -51.80
C ARG A 6 15.16 -14.02 -50.34
N ARG A 7 15.57 -12.78 -50.10
CA ARG A 7 15.71 -12.22 -48.76
C ARG A 7 14.31 -12.11 -48.15
N VAL A 8 13.98 -13.04 -47.26
CA VAL A 8 12.76 -12.96 -46.45
C VAL A 8 13.03 -11.94 -45.35
N THR A 9 12.39 -10.78 -45.44
CA THR A 9 12.36 -9.81 -44.35
C THR A 9 11.44 -10.37 -43.26
N LEU A 10 12.01 -10.81 -42.15
CA LEU A 10 11.23 -11.10 -40.95
C LEU A 10 10.55 -9.81 -40.50
N PRO A 11 9.26 -9.82 -40.12
CA PRO A 11 8.65 -8.65 -39.50
C PRO A 11 9.47 -8.28 -38.28
N ALA A 12 9.72 -6.99 -38.07
CA ALA A 12 10.42 -6.51 -36.89
C ALA A 12 9.65 -7.00 -35.65
N ILE A 13 10.19 -8.02 -34.98
CA ILE A 13 9.76 -8.36 -33.63
C ILE A 13 10.32 -7.24 -32.77
N THR A 14 9.60 -6.11 -32.70
CA THR A 14 9.77 -5.21 -31.56
C THR A 14 9.52 -6.09 -30.33
N PRO A 15 10.50 -6.27 -29.44
CA PRO A 15 10.25 -7.04 -28.25
C PRO A 15 9.06 -6.39 -27.54
N LEU A 16 8.13 -7.21 -27.04
CA LEU A 16 6.97 -6.79 -26.24
C LEU A 16 7.35 -6.00 -24.97
N SER A 17 8.64 -5.70 -24.78
CA SER A 17 9.30 -5.18 -23.58
C SER A 17 9.41 -3.65 -23.49
N LEU A 18 8.90 -2.87 -24.45
CA LEU A 18 9.00 -1.39 -24.41
C LEU A 18 7.67 -0.70 -24.77
N GLN A 19 6.55 -1.20 -24.24
CA GLN A 19 5.28 -0.47 -24.36
C GLN A 19 5.26 0.70 -23.37
N LYS A 20 5.75 1.85 -23.82
CA LYS A 20 5.69 3.10 -23.07
C LYS A 20 4.25 3.62 -23.00
N ARG A 21 3.88 4.20 -21.87
CA ARG A 21 2.54 4.76 -21.59
C ARG A 21 2.71 6.15 -21.00
N VAL A 22 1.83 7.07 -21.37
CA VAL A 22 1.80 8.40 -20.76
C VAL A 22 0.86 8.36 -19.57
N ILE A 23 1.36 8.75 -18.40
CA ILE A 23 0.57 8.90 -17.17
C ILE A 23 0.51 10.36 -16.78
N LYS A 24 -0.53 10.74 -16.04
CA LYS A 24 -0.72 12.09 -15.51
C LYS A 24 -0.59 12.07 -13.99
N VAL A 25 0.34 12.85 -13.46
CA VAL A 25 0.59 12.97 -12.02
C VAL A 25 0.26 14.39 -11.58
N PHE A 26 -0.55 14.53 -10.54
CA PHE A 26 -0.99 15.80 -9.98
C PHE A 26 -0.12 16.20 -8.79
N ASN A 27 0.14 17.49 -8.62
CA ASN A 27 0.76 18.04 -7.41
C ASN A 27 -0.32 18.48 -6.41
N GLU A 28 0.07 18.89 -5.21
CA GLU A 28 -0.86 19.40 -4.17
C GLU A 28 -1.65 20.64 -4.62
N ASP A 29 -1.06 21.48 -5.46
CA ASP A 29 -1.69 22.70 -6.00
C ASP A 29 -2.67 22.43 -7.17
N ASN A 30 -3.01 21.16 -7.42
CA ASN A 30 -3.80 20.66 -8.54
C ASN A 30 -3.19 20.89 -9.93
N SER A 31 -1.96 21.42 -10.02
CA SER A 31 -1.21 21.36 -11.27
C SER A 31 -0.87 19.91 -11.61
N SER A 32 -0.57 19.62 -12.87
CA SER A 32 -0.30 18.25 -13.29
C SER A 32 0.79 18.19 -14.34
N ARG A 33 1.49 17.05 -14.38
CA ARG A 33 2.53 16.75 -15.37
C ARG A 33 2.24 15.41 -16.02
N ALA A 34 2.33 15.40 -17.34
CA ALA A 34 2.31 14.17 -18.12
C ALA A 34 3.74 13.62 -18.20
N VAL A 35 3.92 12.34 -17.90
CA VAL A 35 5.21 11.66 -17.97
C VAL A 35 5.06 10.33 -18.69
N GLU A 36 6.03 10.03 -19.56
CA GLU A 36 6.11 8.75 -20.25
C GLU A 36 6.81 7.73 -19.35
N VAL A 37 6.19 6.57 -19.15
CA VAL A 37 6.63 5.52 -18.23
C VAL A 37 6.62 4.16 -18.92
N GLU A 38 7.57 3.32 -18.54
CA GLU A 38 7.65 1.91 -18.96
C GLU A 38 6.92 1.02 -17.94
N ARG A 39 6.61 -0.24 -18.32
CA ARG A 39 5.84 -1.15 -17.45
C ARG A 39 6.49 -1.44 -16.09
N GLY A 40 7.82 -1.47 -16.02
CA GLY A 40 8.57 -1.81 -14.80
C GLY A 40 8.84 -0.63 -13.87
N VAL A 41 8.35 0.57 -14.18
CA VAL A 41 8.63 1.77 -13.38
C VAL A 41 7.87 1.70 -12.06
N SER A 42 8.62 1.77 -10.95
CA SER A 42 8.08 1.76 -9.59
C SER A 42 7.60 3.14 -9.15
N ALA A 43 6.80 3.19 -8.08
CA ALA A 43 6.40 4.47 -7.47
C ALA A 43 7.62 5.29 -7.01
N ARG A 44 8.67 4.62 -6.51
CA ARG A 44 9.92 5.28 -6.11
C ARG A 44 10.62 5.96 -7.29
N ASP A 45 10.67 5.31 -8.45
CA ASP A 45 11.29 5.88 -9.65
C ASP A 45 10.55 7.15 -10.10
N ILE A 46 9.22 7.16 -10.02
CA ILE A 46 8.41 8.35 -10.31
C ILE A 46 8.71 9.47 -9.30
N CYS A 47 8.74 9.15 -8.00
CA CYS A 47 9.08 10.14 -6.97
C CYS A 47 10.46 10.76 -7.23
N GLN A 48 11.48 9.94 -7.47
CA GLN A 48 12.85 10.41 -7.76
C GLN A 48 12.89 11.31 -9.01
N MET A 49 12.19 10.92 -10.08
CA MET A 49 12.07 11.75 -11.29
C MET A 49 11.46 13.12 -10.98
N PHE A 50 10.41 13.19 -10.15
CA PHE A 50 9.76 14.45 -9.79
C PHE A 50 10.61 15.30 -8.86
N ILE A 51 11.27 14.70 -7.86
CA ILE A 51 12.23 15.38 -6.99
C ILE A 51 13.32 16.06 -7.82
N MET A 52 13.92 15.33 -8.76
CA MET A 52 14.96 15.85 -9.65
C MET A 52 14.42 16.97 -10.56
N LYS A 53 13.27 16.77 -11.21
CA LYS A 53 12.68 17.77 -12.13
C LYS A 53 12.20 19.04 -11.44
N ASN A 54 11.83 18.95 -10.16
CA ASN A 54 11.33 20.08 -9.38
C ASN A 54 12.41 20.69 -8.48
N CYS A 55 13.65 20.19 -8.54
CA CYS A 55 14.75 20.59 -7.65
C CYS A 55 14.35 20.53 -6.16
N CYS A 56 13.56 19.52 -5.78
CA CYS A 56 13.17 19.32 -4.39
C CYS A 56 14.31 18.69 -3.58
N ILE A 57 14.31 18.93 -2.27
CA ILE A 57 15.15 18.18 -1.33
C ILE A 57 14.57 16.76 -1.23
N ASP A 58 15.44 15.75 -1.37
CA ASP A 58 15.10 14.35 -1.11
C ASP A 58 15.19 14.08 0.40
N ASP A 59 14.05 14.26 1.08
CA ASP A 59 13.85 13.98 2.52
C ASP A 59 13.06 12.68 2.75
N HIS A 60 12.96 11.81 1.72
CA HIS A 60 12.28 10.52 1.74
C HIS A 60 10.78 10.54 2.10
N CYS A 61 10.16 11.72 2.24
CA CYS A 61 8.71 11.84 2.51
C CYS A 61 7.89 12.01 1.22
N TRP A 62 8.53 12.30 0.09
CA TRP A 62 7.87 12.41 -1.20
C TRP A 62 7.25 11.08 -1.62
N THR A 63 5.94 11.11 -1.83
CA THR A 63 5.12 9.91 -1.96
C THR A 63 4.14 10.07 -3.12
N LEU A 64 3.93 8.96 -3.84
CA LEU A 64 2.85 8.85 -4.83
C LEU A 64 1.60 8.29 -4.14
N PHE A 65 0.48 8.95 -4.34
CA PHE A 65 -0.82 8.54 -3.82
C PHE A 65 -1.74 8.13 -4.96
N GLU A 66 -2.52 7.09 -4.70
CA GLU A 66 -3.70 6.75 -5.50
C GLU A 66 -4.91 7.42 -4.85
N HIS A 67 -5.54 8.34 -5.56
CA HIS A 67 -6.79 8.97 -5.15
C HIS A 67 -7.95 8.35 -5.93
N LEU A 68 -8.98 7.89 -5.20
CA LEU A 68 -10.16 7.18 -5.70
C LEU A 68 -11.44 8.00 -5.37
N PRO A 69 -11.80 9.01 -6.17
CA PRO A 69 -12.90 9.93 -5.85
C PRO A 69 -14.26 9.24 -5.66
N HIS A 70 -14.50 8.16 -6.39
CA HIS A 70 -15.74 7.39 -6.32
C HIS A 70 -15.94 6.67 -4.98
N LEU A 71 -14.87 6.47 -4.20
CA LEU A 71 -14.91 5.93 -2.83
C LEU A 71 -14.70 7.00 -1.76
N ASP A 72 -14.37 8.23 -2.15
CA ASP A 72 -13.88 9.28 -1.24
C ASP A 72 -12.70 8.79 -0.40
N MET A 73 -11.75 8.11 -1.05
CA MET A 73 -10.59 7.50 -0.42
C MET A 73 -9.31 7.78 -1.20
N GLU A 74 -8.19 7.75 -0.49
CA GLU A 74 -6.86 7.71 -1.07
C GLU A 74 -5.96 6.74 -0.30
N ARG A 75 -4.89 6.27 -0.94
CA ARG A 75 -3.86 5.48 -0.28
C ARG A 75 -2.48 5.87 -0.78
N THR A 76 -1.48 5.66 0.07
CA THR A 76 -0.07 5.64 -0.35
C THR A 76 0.13 4.48 -1.33
N ILE A 77 0.87 4.74 -2.40
CA ILE A 77 1.47 3.71 -3.25
C ILE A 77 2.88 3.47 -2.70
N GLU A 78 3.15 2.24 -2.28
CA GLU A 78 4.43 1.85 -1.70
C GLU A 78 5.56 1.90 -2.74
N ASP A 79 6.78 2.16 -2.28
CA ASP A 79 7.93 2.46 -3.16
C ASP A 79 8.19 1.37 -4.22
N HIS A 80 7.89 0.12 -3.89
CA HIS A 80 8.13 -1.05 -4.72
C HIS A 80 6.96 -1.37 -5.68
N GLU A 81 5.79 -0.77 -5.51
CA GLU A 81 4.64 -1.03 -6.37
C GLU A 81 4.91 -0.49 -7.78
N ALA A 82 4.62 -1.31 -8.80
CA ALA A 82 4.69 -0.91 -10.19
C ALA A 82 3.51 0.00 -10.53
N VAL A 83 3.79 1.23 -10.98
CA VAL A 83 2.72 2.23 -11.23
C VAL A 83 1.73 1.77 -12.29
N MET A 84 2.21 1.03 -13.29
CA MET A 84 1.34 0.49 -14.34
C MET A 84 0.39 -0.60 -13.83
N GLU A 85 0.77 -1.35 -12.80
CA GLU A 85 -0.10 -2.34 -12.16
C GLU A 85 -1.19 -1.66 -11.34
N VAL A 86 -0.82 -0.62 -10.57
CA VAL A 86 -1.77 0.23 -9.83
C VAL A 86 -2.83 0.80 -10.79
N LEU A 87 -2.39 1.45 -11.88
CA LEU A 87 -3.29 2.01 -12.88
C LEU A 87 -4.15 0.97 -13.59
N SER A 88 -3.68 -0.28 -13.73
CA SER A 88 -4.45 -1.35 -14.35
C SER A 88 -5.63 -1.84 -13.51
N SER A 89 -5.60 -1.57 -12.21
CA SER A 89 -6.70 -1.88 -11.30
C SER A 89 -7.86 -0.89 -11.40
N TRP A 90 -7.65 0.26 -12.05
CA TRP A 90 -8.68 1.27 -12.22
C TRP A 90 -9.76 0.82 -13.19
N GLY A 91 -11.01 1.11 -12.85
CA GLY A 91 -12.13 0.97 -13.78
C GLY A 91 -11.99 1.92 -14.97
N MET A 92 -12.52 1.52 -16.12
CA MET A 92 -12.40 2.23 -17.40
C MET A 92 -12.90 3.69 -17.35
N ASP A 93 -13.86 4.00 -16.48
CA ASP A 93 -14.48 5.33 -16.34
C ASP A 93 -14.26 5.95 -14.95
N THR A 94 -13.08 5.75 -14.36
CA THR A 94 -12.77 6.36 -13.05
C THR A 94 -12.14 7.74 -13.21
N GLU A 95 -12.51 8.68 -12.35
CA GLU A 95 -11.79 9.95 -12.17
C GLU A 95 -10.55 9.81 -11.26
N SER A 96 -10.05 8.57 -11.09
CA SER A 96 -8.92 8.26 -10.23
C SER A 96 -7.67 9.01 -10.66
N ARG A 97 -6.82 9.38 -9.68
CA ARG A 97 -5.66 10.24 -9.90
C ARG A 97 -4.42 9.71 -9.19
N LEU A 98 -3.28 9.93 -9.82
CA LEU A 98 -1.98 9.82 -9.15
C LEU A 98 -1.60 11.19 -8.62
N CYS A 99 -1.32 11.29 -7.32
CA CYS A 99 -0.95 12.55 -6.67
C CYS A 99 0.46 12.44 -6.07
N PHE A 100 1.32 13.41 -6.36
CA PHE A 100 2.68 13.51 -5.83
C PHE A 100 2.73 14.58 -4.75
N ARG A 101 3.02 14.17 -3.51
CA ARG A 101 3.05 15.07 -2.35
C ARG A 101 3.87 14.50 -1.20
N LYS A 102 4.07 15.29 -0.15
CA LYS A 102 4.79 14.85 1.05
C LYS A 102 3.89 14.01 1.96
N ASN A 103 4.43 12.90 2.48
CA ASN A 103 3.84 12.09 3.53
C ASN A 103 4.89 11.82 4.61
N TYR A 104 4.84 12.63 5.67
CA TYR A 104 5.77 12.49 6.79
C TYR A 104 5.45 11.28 7.67
N ALA A 105 4.30 10.62 7.54
CA ALA A 105 3.93 9.47 8.37
C ALA A 105 4.36 8.12 7.77
N LYS A 106 4.67 8.07 6.47
CA LYS A 106 4.94 6.83 5.71
C LYS A 106 5.95 5.89 6.37
N TYR A 107 7.01 6.46 6.96
CA TYR A 107 8.08 5.70 7.60
C TYR A 107 8.17 5.95 9.11
N GLU A 108 7.08 6.40 9.75
CA GLU A 108 7.08 6.70 11.19
C GLU A 108 7.39 5.45 12.03
N PHE A 109 6.78 4.31 11.71
CA PHE A 109 7.07 3.04 12.38
C PHE A 109 8.56 2.68 12.39
N PHE A 110 9.31 2.99 11.33
CA PHE A 110 10.74 2.69 11.28
C PHE A 110 11.60 3.70 12.06
N ARG A 111 11.08 4.91 12.31
CA ARG A 111 11.77 5.95 13.08
C ARG A 111 11.52 5.82 14.58
N THR A 112 10.30 5.49 14.97
CA THR A 112 9.83 5.46 16.37
C THR A 112 9.06 4.16 16.67
N PRO A 113 9.66 2.97 16.42
CA PRO A 113 8.93 1.70 16.46
C PRO A 113 8.30 1.35 17.81
N LEU A 114 8.94 1.76 18.92
CA LEU A 114 8.44 1.49 20.28
C LEU A 114 7.25 2.38 20.66
N ASP A 115 7.16 3.58 20.09
CA ASP A 115 6.10 4.55 20.39
C ASP A 115 4.94 4.45 19.39
N PHE A 116 5.12 3.70 18.30
CA PHE A 116 4.16 3.65 17.19
C PHE A 116 2.86 2.92 17.55
N PHE A 117 2.92 1.89 18.39
CA PHE A 117 1.75 1.14 18.86
C PHE A 117 1.62 1.24 20.38
N PRO A 118 0.39 1.45 20.91
CA PRO A 118 0.15 1.29 22.34
C PRO A 118 0.48 -0.14 22.82
N ASP A 119 1.01 -0.26 24.04
CA ASP A 119 1.45 -1.55 24.64
C ASP A 119 0.41 -2.67 24.57
N HIS A 120 -0.87 -2.31 24.70
CA HIS A 120 -1.96 -3.28 24.72
C HIS A 120 -2.46 -3.68 23.31
N MET A 121 -1.99 -3.02 22.25
CA MET A 121 -2.47 -3.23 20.88
C MET A 121 -1.72 -4.37 20.18
N VAL A 122 -0.46 -4.62 20.54
CA VAL A 122 0.40 -5.63 19.89
C VAL A 122 0.63 -6.78 20.85
N SER A 123 0.46 -8.01 20.37
CA SER A 123 0.85 -9.21 21.09
C SER A 123 1.92 -9.97 20.31
N VAL A 124 3.13 -9.98 20.86
CA VAL A 124 4.27 -10.74 20.34
C VAL A 124 4.30 -12.09 21.06
N SER A 125 4.40 -13.19 20.32
CA SER A 125 4.37 -14.56 20.87
C SER A 125 5.64 -14.99 21.60
N ASN A 126 6.64 -14.12 21.74
CA ASN A 126 7.93 -14.48 22.31
C ASN A 126 7.97 -14.23 23.82
N GLU A 127 8.40 -15.25 24.57
CA GLU A 127 8.65 -15.21 26.02
C GLU A 127 9.94 -14.45 26.37
N THR A 128 10.10 -13.23 25.86
CA THR A 128 11.19 -12.35 26.29
C THR A 128 10.64 -11.42 27.36
N ASN A 129 10.81 -11.80 28.63
CA ASN A 129 10.49 -11.00 29.82
C ASN A 129 11.39 -9.74 29.98
N GLY A 130 11.83 -9.15 28.87
CA GLY A 130 12.73 -7.99 28.84
C GLY A 130 12.21 -6.90 27.90
N LEU A 131 12.74 -5.69 28.09
CA LEU A 131 12.48 -4.54 27.22
C LEU A 131 12.82 -4.91 25.76
N MET A 132 11.83 -4.84 24.86
CA MET A 132 12.04 -5.17 23.45
C MET A 132 12.86 -4.07 22.78
N ASP A 133 13.98 -4.42 22.14
CA ASP A 133 14.80 -3.46 21.39
C ASP A 133 14.07 -3.00 20.10
N PRO A 134 14.18 -1.72 19.69
CA PRO A 134 13.60 -1.21 18.43
C PRO A 134 13.86 -2.09 17.21
N SER A 135 15.09 -2.60 17.07
CA SER A 135 15.49 -3.41 15.91
C SER A 135 14.79 -4.76 15.94
N GLN A 136 14.64 -5.36 17.12
CA GLN A 136 13.95 -6.64 17.29
C GLN A 136 12.45 -6.51 16.99
N LEU A 137 11.84 -5.39 17.38
CA LEU A 137 10.43 -5.11 17.05
C LEU A 137 10.23 -5.01 15.54
N ILE A 138 11.06 -4.22 14.85
CA ILE A 138 11.02 -4.11 13.38
C ILE A 138 11.21 -5.50 12.74
N GLN A 139 12.21 -6.27 13.17
CA GLN A 139 12.44 -7.62 12.64
C GLN A 139 11.26 -8.56 12.86
N THR A 140 10.56 -8.43 13.98
CA THR A 140 9.36 -9.24 14.26
C THR A 140 8.24 -8.92 13.26
N PHE A 141 8.05 -7.64 12.93
CA PHE A 141 7.07 -7.22 11.92
C PHE A 141 7.45 -7.58 10.48
N LEU A 142 8.74 -7.51 10.14
CA LEU A 142 9.23 -7.83 8.79
C LEU A 142 9.38 -9.34 8.55
N ASN A 143 9.53 -10.14 9.61
CA ASN A 143 9.63 -11.57 9.48
C ASN A 143 8.26 -12.19 9.19
N SER A 144 8.06 -12.65 7.95
CA SER A 144 6.81 -13.27 7.50
C SER A 144 6.33 -14.43 8.38
N SER A 145 7.24 -15.12 9.09
CA SER A 145 6.91 -16.24 9.98
C SER A 145 6.44 -15.82 11.38
N MET A 146 6.78 -14.61 11.83
CA MET A 146 6.58 -14.13 13.20
C MET A 146 5.68 -12.89 13.30
N CYS A 147 4.96 -12.56 12.22
CA CYS A 147 4.08 -11.40 12.15
C CYS A 147 3.16 -11.32 13.40
N PRO A 148 3.32 -10.28 14.25
CA PRO A 148 2.65 -10.21 15.53
C PRO A 148 1.15 -10.00 15.36
N GLU A 149 0.37 -10.34 16.39
CA GLU A 149 -1.05 -10.02 16.38
C GLU A 149 -1.26 -8.55 16.76
N ILE A 150 -1.97 -7.80 15.92
CA ILE A 150 -2.48 -6.46 16.28
C ILE A 150 -3.96 -6.58 16.59
N HIS A 151 -4.43 -6.03 17.70
CA HIS A 151 -5.83 -6.13 18.09
C HIS A 151 -6.34 -4.87 18.80
N GLY A 152 -7.64 -4.63 18.68
CA GLY A 152 -8.25 -3.43 19.23
C GLY A 152 -9.70 -3.24 18.78
N TYR A 153 -10.40 -2.29 19.39
CA TYR A 153 -11.75 -1.94 18.97
C TYR A 153 -11.72 -0.97 17.79
N LEU A 154 -12.48 -1.28 16.74
CA LEU A 154 -12.70 -0.39 15.60
C LEU A 154 -14.19 -0.30 15.27
N HIS A 155 -14.57 0.76 14.55
CA HIS A 155 -15.91 0.90 14.01
C HIS A 155 -15.96 0.36 12.59
N ALA A 156 -16.85 -0.59 12.34
CA ALA A 156 -17.09 -1.16 11.03
C ALA A 156 -18.47 -0.75 10.51
N LYS A 157 -18.53 -0.35 9.24
CA LYS A 157 -19.78 -0.06 8.54
C LYS A 157 -20.41 -1.37 8.07
N GLU A 158 -21.69 -1.57 8.34
CA GLU A 158 -22.43 -2.72 7.82
C GLU A 158 -22.68 -2.58 6.31
N GLN A 159 -22.46 -3.64 5.52
CA GLN A 159 -22.60 -3.56 4.06
C GLN A 159 -24.02 -3.17 3.60
N ALA A 160 -25.05 -3.60 4.34
CA ALA A 160 -26.45 -3.36 4.00
C ALA A 160 -27.05 -2.10 4.63
N ARG A 161 -26.34 -1.44 5.56
CA ARG A 161 -26.91 -0.36 6.39
C ARG A 161 -25.90 0.76 6.57
N LYS A 162 -26.35 2.02 6.60
CA LYS A 162 -25.50 3.18 6.92
C LYS A 162 -25.19 3.28 8.44
N THR A 163 -25.15 2.15 9.14
CA THR A 163 -24.90 2.05 10.57
C THR A 163 -23.48 1.56 10.82
N TRP A 164 -22.85 2.13 11.84
CA TRP A 164 -21.51 1.75 12.30
C TRP A 164 -21.63 0.91 13.57
N LYS A 165 -20.86 -0.17 13.65
CA LYS A 165 -20.81 -1.05 14.81
C LYS A 165 -19.40 -1.10 15.36
N ARG A 166 -19.26 -0.92 16.68
CA ARG A 166 -18.00 -1.12 17.38
C ARG A 166 -17.76 -2.62 17.55
N LEU A 167 -16.65 -3.12 17.00
CA LEU A 167 -16.24 -4.51 17.03
C LEU A 167 -14.79 -4.62 17.47
N TYR A 168 -14.42 -5.74 18.10
CA TYR A 168 -13.03 -6.03 18.44
C TYR A 168 -12.38 -6.79 17.28
N PHE A 169 -11.33 -6.22 16.71
CA PHE A 169 -10.59 -6.74 15.57
C PHE A 169 -9.27 -7.37 15.99
N VAL A 170 -8.83 -8.36 15.22
CA VAL A 170 -7.53 -9.01 15.34
C VAL A 170 -6.95 -9.16 13.94
N LEU A 171 -5.81 -8.52 13.69
CA LEU A 171 -5.00 -8.70 12.50
C LEU A 171 -3.98 -9.81 12.77
N ARG A 172 -3.96 -10.79 11.88
CA ARG A 172 -3.01 -11.90 11.86
C ARG A 172 -2.36 -11.98 10.49
N ARG A 173 -1.31 -12.80 10.36
CA ARG A 173 -0.70 -13.13 9.06
C ARG A 173 -1.72 -13.54 7.99
N SER A 174 -2.74 -14.31 8.35
CA SER A 174 -3.77 -14.82 7.42
C SER A 174 -4.85 -13.80 7.06
N GLY A 175 -4.84 -12.62 7.67
CA GLY A 175 -5.73 -11.50 7.39
C GLY A 175 -6.37 -10.90 8.63
N LEU A 176 -7.39 -10.08 8.39
CA LEU A 176 -8.14 -9.38 9.42
C LEU A 176 -9.36 -10.18 9.87
N TYR A 177 -9.60 -10.19 11.17
CA TYR A 177 -10.71 -10.89 11.81
C TYR A 177 -11.41 -10.00 12.84
N PHE A 178 -12.65 -10.32 13.20
CA PHE A 178 -13.37 -9.67 14.29
C PHE A 178 -14.03 -10.69 15.23
N SER A 179 -14.22 -10.30 16.49
CA SER A 179 -14.87 -11.13 17.51
C SER A 179 -16.37 -10.89 17.57
N ASN A 180 -17.13 -11.98 17.65
CA ASN A 180 -18.57 -11.98 17.91
C ASN A 180 -18.90 -12.06 19.42
N LYS A 181 -17.87 -12.17 20.28
CA LYS A 181 -18.04 -12.29 21.74
C LYS A 181 -17.00 -11.46 22.48
N GLY A 182 -17.30 -10.17 22.66
CA GLY A 182 -16.42 -9.24 23.38
C GLY A 182 -15.04 -9.18 22.74
N THR A 183 -14.00 -9.48 23.52
CA THR A 183 -12.59 -9.55 23.07
C THR A 183 -12.11 -10.99 22.82
N SER A 184 -13.02 -11.97 22.79
CA SER A 184 -12.64 -13.37 22.67
C SER A 184 -11.93 -13.66 21.35
N LYS A 185 -10.77 -14.31 21.44
CA LYS A 185 -9.96 -14.72 20.29
C LYS A 185 -10.09 -16.22 19.93
N VAL A 186 -11.05 -16.92 20.53
CA VAL A 186 -11.27 -18.36 20.30
C VAL A 186 -11.90 -18.57 18.92
N GLY A 187 -11.48 -19.62 18.21
CA GLY A 187 -11.86 -19.87 16.82
C GLY A 187 -13.37 -19.84 16.55
N GLU A 188 -14.19 -20.35 17.46
CA GLU A 188 -15.66 -20.36 17.35
C GLU A 188 -16.30 -18.96 17.37
N TYR A 189 -15.64 -17.98 17.98
CA TYR A 189 -16.15 -16.61 18.10
C TYR A 189 -15.52 -15.62 17.12
N ILE A 190 -14.51 -16.05 16.34
CA ILE A 190 -13.84 -15.20 15.37
C ILE A 190 -14.46 -15.38 13.98
N SER A 191 -14.71 -14.27 13.28
CA SER A 191 -15.13 -14.25 11.87
C SER A 191 -14.16 -13.42 11.03
N ARG A 192 -13.96 -13.82 9.77
CA ARG A 192 -13.06 -13.11 8.84
C ARG A 192 -13.70 -11.77 8.42
N GLY A 193 -12.95 -10.68 8.51
CA GLY A 193 -13.38 -9.37 8.04
C GLY A 193 -13.40 -9.28 6.51
N ASN A 194 -14.22 -8.38 5.96
CA ASN A 194 -14.24 -8.14 4.52
C ASN A 194 -12.93 -7.48 4.04
N PRO A 195 -12.46 -7.76 2.82
CA PRO A 195 -11.22 -7.19 2.27
C PRO A 195 -11.17 -5.65 2.27
N ILE A 196 -12.32 -4.99 2.04
CA ILE A 196 -12.42 -3.52 2.05
C ILE A 196 -12.09 -2.95 3.45
N LEU A 197 -12.44 -3.68 4.52
CA LEU A 197 -12.05 -3.30 5.88
C LEU A 197 -10.54 -3.44 6.06
N VAL A 198 -9.84 -4.35 5.38
CA VAL A 198 -8.39 -4.58 5.57
C VAL A 198 -7.59 -3.34 5.18
N THR A 199 -7.90 -2.71 4.04
CA THR A 199 -7.21 -1.49 3.60
C THR A 199 -7.50 -0.32 4.54
N THR A 200 -8.76 -0.12 4.92
CA THR A 200 -9.12 0.94 5.87
C THR A 200 -8.56 0.67 7.27
N VAL A 201 -8.49 -0.58 7.73
CA VAL A 201 -7.98 -0.94 9.06
C VAL A 201 -6.48 -0.84 9.13
N ILE A 202 -5.73 -1.27 8.10
CA ILE A 202 -4.28 -1.06 8.05
C ILE A 202 -3.98 0.44 7.97
N VAL A 203 -4.68 1.20 7.12
CA VAL A 203 -4.53 2.67 7.06
C VAL A 203 -4.96 3.33 8.38
N THR A 204 -6.01 2.87 9.05
CA THR A 204 -6.44 3.47 10.33
C THR A 204 -5.49 3.10 11.47
N MET A 205 -4.99 1.87 11.52
CA MET A 205 -4.06 1.39 12.55
C MET A 205 -2.62 1.88 12.34
N LEU A 206 -2.25 2.28 11.11
CA LEU A 206 -0.93 2.81 10.79
C LEU A 206 -0.90 4.35 10.61
N CYS A 207 -2.02 5.01 10.32
CA CYS A 207 -2.04 6.46 10.05
C CYS A 207 -2.76 7.33 11.09
N TYR A 208 -3.44 6.76 12.09
CA TYR A 208 -4.14 7.52 13.15
C TYR A 208 -3.59 7.33 14.57
N ASN A 209 -2.29 7.01 14.70
CA ASN A 209 -1.54 7.26 15.93
C ASN A 209 -0.71 8.54 15.77
#